data_AF-A0A363NTS3-F1
#
_entry.id   AF-A0A363NTS3-F1
#
_cell.length_a   1.000
_cell.length_b   1.000
_cell.length_c   1.000
_cell.angle_alpha   90.00
_cell.angle_beta   90.00
_cell.angle_gamma   90.00
#
_symmetry.space_group_name_H-M   'P 1'
#
loop_
_entity.id
_entity.type
_entity.pdbx_description
1 polymer ?
#
loop_
_entity_poly.entity_id
_entity_poly.type
_entity_poly.pdbx_seq_one_letter_code
_entity_poly.pdbx_strand_id
1 'polypeptide(L)' 'MNDNINIENIKLAERIRLGVQKALRKLAEESAAKGESLLVKVDGKIQEVPAKELLMNLPK' A
#
# COMPACT_ATOMS: atom_id res chain seq x y z
N MET A 1 -7.44 -12.02 -8.59
CA MET A 1 -6.76 -12.08 -9.89
C MET A 1 -5.29 -11.96 -9.59
N ASN A 2 -4.56 -13.08 -9.65
CA ASN A 2 -3.10 -13.08 -9.53
C ASN A 2 -2.57 -12.98 -10.95
N ASP A 3 -2.41 -11.76 -11.43
CA ASP A 3 -1.82 -11.54 -12.73
C ASP A 3 -0.30 -11.71 -12.58
N ASN A 4 0.26 -12.69 -13.28
CA ASN A 4 1.70 -12.84 -13.43
C ASN A 4 2.22 -11.67 -14.27
N ILE A 5 2.48 -10.55 -13.60
CA ILE A 5 3.00 -9.32 -14.19
C ILE A 5 4.40 -9.63 -14.75
N ASN A 6 4.55 -9.66 -16.09
CA ASN A 6 5.86 -9.78 -16.74
C ASN A 6 6.62 -8.46 -16.60
N ILE A 7 7.54 -8.43 -15.62
CA ILE A 7 8.25 -7.23 -15.17
C ILE A 7 9.23 -6.69 -16.22
N GLU A 8 9.67 -7.51 -17.17
CA GLU A 8 10.67 -7.13 -18.18
C GLU A 8 10.12 -6.18 -19.24
N ASN A 9 8.80 -6.21 -19.49
CA ASN A 9 8.12 -5.36 -20.48
C ASN A 9 7.52 -4.08 -19.88
N ILE A 10 7.79 -3.80 -18.60
CA ILE A 10 7.17 -2.71 -17.87
C ILE A 10 8.18 -1.56 -17.72
N LYS A 11 7.74 -0.35 -18.07
CA LYS A 11 8.53 0.87 -17.89
C LYS A 11 9.03 0.96 -16.44
N LEU A 12 10.26 1.41 -16.24
CA LEU A 12 10.88 1.51 -14.91
C LEU A 12 9.98 2.21 -13.88
N ALA A 13 9.34 3.31 -14.27
CA ALA A 13 8.42 4.05 -13.40
C ALA A 13 7.29 3.17 -12.86
N GLU A 14 6.74 2.29 -13.69
CA GLU A 14 5.65 1.39 -13.29
C GLU A 14 6.15 0.24 -12.41
N ARG A 15 7.37 -0.25 -12.64
CA ARG A 15 8.02 -1.21 -11.74
C ARG A 15 8.23 -0.63 -10.34
N ILE A 16 8.69 0.63 -10.27
CA ILE A 16 8.86 1.36 -9.01
C ILE A 16 7.50 1.53 -8.33
N ARG A 17 6.48 1.97 -9.08
CA ARG A 17 5.12 2.15 -8.55
C ARG A 17 4.58 0.86 -7.92
N LEU A 18 4.71 -0.28 -8.62
CA LEU A 18 4.29 -1.59 -8.11
C LEU A 18 5.09 -2.01 -6.87
N GLY A 19 6.40 -1.76 -6.85
CA GLY A 19 7.24 -2.03 -5.68
C GLY A 19 6.82 -1.22 -4.45
N VAL A 20 6.60 0.08 -4.62
CA VAL A 20 6.12 0.98 -3.55
C VAL A 20 4.74 0.55 -3.08
N GLN A 21 3.82 0.24 -3.98
CA GLN A 21 2.48 -0.26 -3.64
C GLN A 21 2.55 -1.52 -2.77
N LYS A 22 3.38 -2.50 -3.16
CA LYS A 22 3.60 -3.73 -2.37
C LYS A 22 4.19 -3.43 -0.99
N ALA A 23 5.18 -2.54 -0.91
CA ALA A 23 5.80 -2.16 0.35
C ALA A 23 4.82 -1.48 1.31
N LEU A 24 4.03 -0.53 0.82
CA LEU A 24 3.01 0.17 1.61
C LEU A 24 1.89 -0.76 2.07
N ARG A 25 1.45 -1.68 1.19
CA ARG A 25 0.45 -2.69 1.56
C ARG A 25 0.98 -3.59 2.67
N LYS A 26 2.20 -4.11 2.53
CA LYS A 26 2.83 -4.96 3.55
C LYS A 26 2.99 -4.25 4.89
N LEU A 27 3.39 -2.97 4.88
CA LEU A 27 3.45 -2.14 6.08
C LEU A 27 2.07 -2.05 6.77
N ALA A 28 1.01 -1.77 6.01
CA ALA A 28 -0.34 -1.70 6.56
C ALA A 28 -0.82 -3.06 7.08
N GLU A 29 -0.48 -4.17 6.42
CA GLU A 29 -0.80 -5.53 6.88
C GLU A 29 -0.10 -5.86 8.21
N GLU A 30 1.20 -5.55 8.33
CA GLU A 30 1.97 -5.80 9.55
C GLU A 30 1.51 -4.92 10.72
N SER A 31 1.23 -3.63 10.48
CA SER A 31 0.68 -2.74 11.51
C SER A 31 -0.75 -3.13 11.91
N ALA A 32 -1.60 -3.55 10.96
CA ALA A 32 -2.95 -4.01 11.27
C ALA A 32 -2.94 -5.28 12.14
N ALA A 33 -1.99 -6.20 11.88
CA ALA A 33 -1.79 -7.39 12.71
C ALA A 33 -1.41 -7.06 14.16
N LYS A 34 -0.80 -5.89 14.39
CA LYS A 34 -0.43 -5.39 15.73
C LYS A 34 -1.49 -4.48 16.36
N GLY A 35 -2.59 -4.19 15.65
CA GLY A 35 -3.61 -3.24 16.11
C GLY A 35 -3.14 -1.78 16.07
N GLU A 36 -2.12 -1.47 15.29
CA GLU A 36 -1.53 -0.13 15.19
C GLU A 36 -2.29 0.76 14.18
N SER A 37 -2.09 2.06 14.31
CA SER A 37 -2.52 3.08 13.35
C SER A 37 -1.33 3.62 12.56
N LEU A 38 -1.59 4.15 11.36
CA LEU A 38 -0.60 4.83 10.53
C LEU A 38 -1.00 6.28 10.31
N LEU A 39 -0.01 7.17 10.27
CA LEU A 39 -0.20 8.56 9.87
C LEU A 39 -0.26 8.64 8.35
N VAL A 40 -1.36 9.15 7.83
CA VAL A 40 -1.59 9.33 6.40
C VAL A 40 -2.07 10.74 6.11
N LYS A 41 -1.81 11.21 4.88
CA LYS A 41 -2.34 12.47 4.39
C LYS A 41 -3.54 12.21 3.49
N VAL A 42 -4.72 12.63 3.93
CA VAL A 42 -5.99 12.51 3.19
C VAL A 42 -6.55 13.93 3.02
N ASP A 43 -6.90 14.31 1.79
CA ASP A 43 -7.44 15.65 1.46
C ASP A 43 -6.63 16.82 2.03
N GLY A 44 -5.30 16.70 2.00
CA GLY A 44 -4.40 17.75 2.49
C GLY A 44 -4.15 17.74 3.99
N LYS A 45 -4.91 16.95 4.78
CA LYS A 45 -4.77 16.86 6.24
C LYS A 45 -4.04 15.59 6.65
N ILE A 46 -3.16 15.71 7.64
CA ILE A 46 -2.53 14.54 8.28
C ILE A 46 -3.48 14.02 9.34
N GLN A 47 -3.77 12.73 9.28
CA GLN A 47 -4.62 12.04 10.24
C GLN A 47 -4.02 10.67 10.58
N GLU A 48 -4.24 10.25 11.82
CA GLU A 48 -3.95 8.90 12.27
C GLU A 48 -5.13 8.00 11.93
N VAL A 49 -4.87 6.90 11.21
CA VAL A 49 -5.92 5.98 10.73
C VAL A 49 -5.53 4.56 11.13
N PRO A 50 -6.47 3.76 11.69
CA PRO A 50 -6.22 2.36 11.97
C PRO A 50 -5.74 1.62 10.73
N ALA A 51 -4.63 0.88 10.84
CA ALA A 51 -4.04 0.22 9.67
C ALA A 51 -5.01 -0.77 9.00
N LYS A 52 -5.90 -1.38 9.78
CA LYS A 52 -6.96 -2.27 9.29
C LYS A 52 -7.95 -1.55 8.35
N GLU A 53 -8.26 -0.29 8.60
CA GLU A 53 -9.15 0.51 7.76
C GLU A 53 -8.45 0.93 6.45
N LEU A 54 -7.15 1.22 6.52
CA LEU A 54 -6.35 1.54 5.33
C LEU A 54 -6.32 0.38 4.32
N LEU A 55 -6.25 -0.87 4.80
CA LEU A 55 -6.26 -2.06 3.94
C LEU A 55 -7.52 -2.21 3.08
N MET A 56 -8.65 -1.62 3.51
CA MET A 56 -9.89 -1.63 2.73
C MET A 56 -9.78 -0.77 1.47
N ASN A 57 -8.91 0.25 1.51
CA ASN A 57 -8.76 1.25 0.45
C ASN A 57 -7.46 1.08 -0.35
N LEU A 58 -6.53 0.23 0.10
CA LEU A 58 -5.29 -0.02 -0.62
C LEU A 58 -5.48 -1.03 -1.77
N PRO A 59 -4.94 -0.74 -2.96
CA PRO A 59 -5.02 -1.66 -4.11
C PRO A 59 -4.27 -2.97 -3.83
N LYS A 60 -4.85 -4.08 -4.28
CA LYS A 60 -4.29 -5.44 -4.14
C LYS A 60 -3.05 -5.63 -5.01
#